data_AF-A0A819USB5-F1
#
_entry.id   AF-A0A819USB5-F1
#
_cell.length_a   1.000
_cell.length_b   1.000
_cell.length_c   1.000
_cell.angle_alpha   90.00
_cell.angle_beta   90.00
_cell.angle_gamma   90.00
#
_symmetry.space_group_name_H-M   'P 1'
#
loop_
_entity.id
_entity.type
_entity.pdbx_description
1 polymer ?
#
loop_
_entity_poly.entity_id
_entity_poly.type
_entity_poly.pdbx_seq_one_letter_code
_entity_poly.pdbx_strand_id
1 'polypeptide(L)'
;MSTINNSLEPVAIVGIACEFAGDIHTPNDLWHALDESRDVGSVIPRDRVNFESYCAHMFNMDNHEQFHEKLIRAGYFLSNKQWDMFDARFFGLSDAEAGSIDPCHRLLMLKFVHLLDDAGYTIDQMNGSRT
;
A
#
# COMPACT_ATOMS: atom_id res chain seq x y z
N MET A 1 4.95 39.79 11.05
CA MET A 1 4.78 39.41 9.64
C MET A 1 6.17 39.22 9.04
N SER A 2 6.66 37.98 9.03
CA SER A 2 7.99 37.67 8.48
C SER A 2 7.82 37.19 7.05
N THR A 3 8.13 38.05 6.09
CA THR A 3 8.24 37.71 4.67
C THR A 3 9.51 36.89 4.47
N ILE A 4 9.35 35.57 4.34
CA ILE A 4 10.42 34.69 3.90
C ILE A 4 10.57 34.93 2.39
N ASN A 5 11.64 35.59 1.97
CA ASN A 5 12.04 35.67 0.57
C ASN A 5 12.63 34.32 0.17
N ASN A 6 11.75 33.34 -0.04
CA ASN A 6 12.13 32.02 -0.53
C ASN A 6 11.89 32.04 -2.04
N SER A 7 12.94 31.90 -2.84
CA SER A 7 12.85 31.86 -4.32
C SER A 7 12.10 30.63 -4.85
N LEU A 8 11.47 29.85 -3.97
CA LEU A 8 10.68 28.67 -4.25
C LEU A 8 9.31 28.86 -3.57
N GLU A 9 8.26 28.76 -4.37
CA GLU A 9 6.89 28.76 -3.88
C GLU A 9 6.67 27.54 -2.96
N PRO A 10 6.21 27.72 -1.72
CA PRO A 10 5.91 26.60 -0.82
C PRO A 10 4.80 25.71 -1.39
N VAL A 11 5.00 24.39 -1.36
CA VAL A 11 3.98 23.42 -1.78
C VAL A 11 3.21 22.91 -0.56
N ALA A 12 1.89 23.08 -0.57
CA ALA A 12 1.02 22.54 0.46
C ALA A 12 0.64 21.08 0.15
N ILE A 13 0.70 20.21 1.16
CA ILE A 13 0.08 18.89 1.10
C ILE A 13 -1.39 19.10 1.47
N VAL A 14 -2.27 19.03 0.47
CA VAL A 14 -3.70 19.32 0.65
C VAL A 14 -4.55 18.08 0.88
N GLY A 15 -4.01 16.88 0.66
CA GLY A 15 -4.65 15.63 1.04
C GLY A 15 -3.64 14.49 1.12
N ILE A 16 -4.00 13.44 1.84
CA ILE A 16 -3.21 12.23 2.08
C ILE A 16 -4.13 11.01 2.04
N ALA A 17 -3.72 9.98 1.31
CA ALA A 17 -4.30 8.66 1.42
C ALA A 17 -3.20 7.63 1.63
N CYS A 18 -3.45 6.62 2.45
CA CYS A 18 -2.47 5.61 2.76
C CYS A 18 -3.08 4.23 2.92
N GLU A 19 -2.20 3.23 2.94
CA GLU A 19 -2.51 1.84 3.19
C GLU A 19 -1.24 1.22 3.79
N PHE A 20 -1.31 0.69 5.00
CA PHE A 20 -0.17 0.11 5.70
C PHE A 20 -0.52 -1.21 6.38
N ALA A 21 0.52 -1.92 6.82
CA ALA A 21 0.38 -3.14 7.62
C ALA A 21 -0.34 -2.85 8.95
N GLY A 22 -0.97 -3.89 9.52
CA GLY A 22 -1.68 -3.78 10.79
C GLY A 22 -2.99 -3.01 10.71
N ASP A 23 -3.74 -3.22 9.62
CA ASP A 23 -5.09 -2.69 9.37
C ASP A 23 -5.16 -1.15 9.46
N ILE A 24 -4.19 -0.48 8.83
CA ILE A 24 -4.10 0.99 8.76
C ILE A 24 -4.53 1.44 7.37
N HIS A 25 -5.70 2.09 7.28
CA HIS A 25 -6.34 2.43 5.98
C HIS A 25 -6.47 3.94 5.76
N THR A 26 -6.26 4.74 6.81
CA THR A 26 -6.42 6.19 6.77
C THR A 26 -5.25 6.90 7.49
N PRO A 27 -5.01 8.19 7.20
CA PRO A 27 -4.03 8.99 7.93
C PRO A 27 -4.31 9.02 9.45
N ASN A 28 -5.58 8.96 9.86
CA ASN A 28 -5.96 8.91 11.27
C ASN A 28 -5.57 7.57 11.92
N ASP A 29 -5.78 6.45 11.22
CA ASP A 29 -5.34 5.12 11.70
C ASP A 29 -3.82 5.08 11.84
N LEU A 30 -3.11 5.67 10.89
CA LEU A 30 -1.65 5.78 10.92
C LEU A 30 -1.21 6.59 12.14
N TRP A 31 -1.85 7.73 12.38
CA TRP A 31 -1.53 8.58 13.52
C TRP A 31 -1.74 7.85 14.84
N HIS A 32 -2.86 7.16 15.01
CA HIS A 32 -3.11 6.35 16.20
C HIS A 32 -2.08 5.24 16.38
N ALA A 33 -1.73 4.52 15.32
CA ALA A 33 -0.72 3.45 15.40
C ALA A 33 0.68 3.99 15.78
N LEU A 34 1.04 5.19 15.29
CA LEU A 34 2.29 5.85 15.65
C LEU A 34 2.29 6.32 17.11
N ASP A 35 1.20 6.95 17.57
CA ASP A 35 1.03 7.40 18.94
C ASP A 35 1.10 6.23 19.94
N GLU A 36 0.49 5.09 19.58
CA GLU A 36 0.55 3.84 20.34
C GLU A 36 1.87 3.07 20.19
N SER A 37 2.77 3.50 19.30
CA SER A 37 3.99 2.77 18.93
C SER A 37 3.73 1.29 18.59
N ARG A 38 2.66 1.04 17.83
CA ARG A 38 2.16 -0.31 17.53
C ARG A 38 3.13 -1.08 16.63
N ASP A 39 3.56 -2.26 17.06
CA ASP A 39 4.27 -3.21 16.19
C ASP A 39 3.26 -3.89 15.24
N VAL A 40 3.35 -3.53 13.96
CA VAL A 40 2.49 -4.04 12.89
C VAL A 40 3.21 -5.05 11.99
N GLY A 41 4.38 -5.53 12.42
CA GLY A 41 5.11 -6.60 11.76
C GLY A 41 4.33 -7.91 11.81
N SER A 42 4.35 -8.64 10.71
CA SER A 42 3.80 -9.99 10.64
C SER A 42 4.78 -10.95 10.00
N VAL A 43 4.55 -12.25 10.19
CA VAL A 43 5.20 -13.24 9.33
C VAL A 43 4.75 -13.08 7.88
N ILE A 44 5.58 -13.52 6.92
CA ILE A 44 5.23 -13.52 5.51
C ILE A 44 3.92 -14.32 5.31
N PRO A 45 2.87 -13.73 4.73
CA PRO A 45 1.62 -14.44 4.48
C PRO A 45 1.82 -15.61 3.51
N ARG A 46 1.28 -16.79 3.86
CA ARG A 46 1.45 -18.03 3.06
C ARG A 46 0.84 -17.92 1.66
N ASP A 47 -0.19 -17.11 1.50
CA ASP A 47 -0.86 -16.80 0.22
C ASP A 47 -0.01 -15.90 -0.68
N ARG A 48 0.94 -15.14 -0.11
CA ARG A 48 1.92 -14.36 -0.89
C ARG A 48 3.08 -15.20 -1.34
N VAL A 49 3.69 -15.94 -0.42
CA VAL A 49 4.84 -16.81 -0.70
C VAL A 49 4.76 -18.04 0.19
N ASN A 50 4.82 -19.22 -0.44
CA ASN A 50 5.16 -20.44 0.28
C ASN A 50 6.67 -20.43 0.57
N PHE A 51 7.02 -19.88 1.73
CA PHE A 51 8.41 -19.64 2.10
C PHE A 51 9.21 -20.94 2.22
N GLU A 52 8.59 -22.02 2.70
CA GLU A 52 9.20 -23.34 2.76
C GLU A 52 9.60 -23.85 1.38
N SER A 53 8.70 -23.73 0.39
CA SER A 53 8.97 -24.13 -0.99
C SER A 53 10.03 -23.25 -1.65
N TYR A 54 9.97 -21.92 -1.42
CA TYR A 54 10.95 -20.98 -1.94
C TYR A 54 12.37 -21.32 -1.45
N CYS A 55 12.54 -21.58 -0.15
CA CYS A 55 13.84 -21.90 0.42
C CYS A 55 14.36 -23.26 -0.04
N ALA A 56 13.49 -24.28 -0.12
CA ALA A 56 13.86 -25.59 -0.65
C ALA A 56 14.42 -25.48 -2.09
N HIS A 57 13.79 -24.65 -2.93
CA HIS A 57 14.24 -24.43 -4.30
C HIS A 57 15.54 -23.62 -4.40
N MET A 58 15.67 -22.54 -3.63
CA MET A 58 16.79 -21.61 -3.75
C MET A 58 18.09 -22.17 -3.17
N PHE A 59 18.03 -22.96 -2.10
CA PHE A 59 19.22 -23.42 -1.39
C PHE A 59 19.64 -24.85 -1.72
N ASN A 60 18.88 -25.62 -2.54
CA ASN A 60 19.18 -27.02 -2.88
C ASN A 60 19.56 -27.86 -1.64
N MET A 61 18.87 -27.62 -0.51
CA MET A 61 19.14 -28.32 0.75
C MET A 61 17.90 -29.08 1.19
N ASP A 62 18.03 -30.39 1.37
CA ASP A 62 16.96 -31.30 1.83
C ASP A 62 16.61 -31.15 3.32
N ASN A 63 17.36 -30.33 4.07
CA ASN A 63 17.32 -30.34 5.53
C ASN A 63 16.55 -29.12 6.09
N HIS A 64 15.30 -29.37 6.50
CA HIS A 64 14.34 -28.33 6.87
C HIS A 64 14.73 -27.49 8.10
N GLU A 65 15.52 -28.05 9.02
CA GLU A 65 15.88 -27.39 10.27
C GLU A 65 16.85 -26.20 10.07
N GLN A 66 17.70 -26.21 9.04
CA GLN A 66 18.62 -25.11 8.78
C GLN A 66 17.93 -23.85 8.19
N PHE A 67 16.67 -23.97 7.74
CA PHE A 67 15.90 -22.83 7.22
C PHE A 67 15.44 -21.84 8.29
N HIS A 68 15.41 -22.24 9.57
CA HIS A 68 14.76 -21.46 10.62
C HIS A 68 15.67 -20.36 11.19
N GLU A 69 16.98 -20.58 11.21
CA GLU A 69 17.92 -19.68 11.92
C GLU A 69 18.54 -18.60 11.03
N LYS A 70 18.53 -18.76 9.69
CA LYS A 70 19.30 -17.89 8.78
C LYS A 70 18.47 -16.88 7.98
N LEU A 71 17.14 -16.92 8.03
CA LEU A 71 16.29 -16.09 7.17
C LEU A 71 15.27 -15.28 7.96
N ILE A 72 15.15 -14.00 7.60
CA ILE A 72 14.11 -13.12 8.13
C ILE A 72 12.77 -13.56 7.53
N ARG A 73 11.84 -14.01 8.39
CA ARG A 73 10.48 -14.44 8.02
C ARG A 73 9.40 -13.41 8.35
N ALA A 74 9.80 -12.20 8.71
CA ALA A 74 8.93 -11.13 9.12
C ALA A 74 9.04 -9.93 8.19
N GLY A 75 7.95 -9.20 8.05
CA GLY A 75 7.88 -7.97 7.27
C GLY A 75 6.56 -7.24 7.54
N TYR A 76 6.30 -6.21 6.77
CA TYR A 76 5.08 -5.42 6.86
C TYR A 76 4.24 -5.69 5.63
N PHE A 77 3.13 -6.39 5.84
CA PHE A 77 2.25 -6.83 4.75
C PHE A 77 0.88 -6.17 4.89
N LEU A 78 0.35 -5.70 3.77
CA LEU A 78 -1.07 -5.32 3.70
C LEU A 78 -1.93 -6.54 3.98
N SER A 79 -3.07 -6.35 4.64
CA SER A 79 -3.96 -7.46 4.98
C SER A 79 -4.42 -8.20 3.72
N ASN A 80 -4.63 -9.51 3.85
CA ASN A 80 -4.93 -10.39 2.71
C ASN A 80 -6.22 -10.02 1.95
N LYS A 81 -7.14 -9.28 2.59
CA LYS A 81 -8.34 -8.79 1.93
C LYS A 81 -8.05 -7.67 0.92
N GLN A 82 -7.02 -6.86 1.13
CA GLN A 82 -6.92 -5.56 0.44
C GLN A 82 -6.08 -5.57 -0.83
N TRP A 83 -5.12 -6.47 -0.95
CA TRP A 83 -4.23 -6.47 -2.12
C TRP A 83 -4.87 -7.00 -3.41
N ASP A 84 -5.95 -7.77 -3.29
CA ASP A 84 -6.70 -8.31 -4.43
C ASP A 84 -8.07 -7.66 -4.63
N MET A 85 -8.58 -6.92 -3.64
CA MET A 85 -9.84 -6.20 -3.76
C MET A 85 -9.67 -4.95 -4.62
N PHE A 86 -10.38 -4.90 -5.74
CA PHE A 86 -10.41 -3.77 -6.65
C PHE A 86 -11.78 -3.68 -7.32
N ASP A 87 -12.44 -2.52 -7.22
CA ASP A 87 -13.72 -2.28 -7.88
C ASP A 87 -13.50 -1.91 -9.35
N ALA A 88 -13.40 -2.91 -10.22
CA ALA A 88 -13.18 -2.72 -11.65
C ALA A 88 -14.24 -1.81 -12.29
N ARG A 89 -15.50 -1.94 -11.86
CA ARG A 89 -16.64 -1.22 -12.45
C ARG A 89 -16.61 0.26 -12.11
N PHE A 90 -16.16 0.62 -10.91
CA PHE A 90 -15.93 2.01 -10.53
C PHE A 90 -14.96 2.71 -11.50
N PHE A 91 -13.92 2.00 -11.95
CA PHE A 91 -12.95 2.52 -12.92
C PHE A 91 -13.33 2.29 -14.39
N GLY A 92 -14.53 1.77 -14.68
CA GLY A 92 -14.98 1.48 -16.04
C GLY A 92 -14.24 0.33 -16.73
N LEU A 93 -13.62 -0.57 -15.96
CA LEU A 93 -12.88 -1.73 -16.45
C LEU A 93 -13.73 -3.01 -16.37
N SER A 94 -13.50 -3.94 -17.30
CA SER A 94 -13.98 -5.32 -17.15
C SER A 94 -13.14 -6.11 -16.15
N ASP A 95 -13.70 -7.21 -15.63
CA ASP A 95 -12.98 -8.07 -14.67
C ASP A 95 -11.68 -8.67 -15.27
N ALA A 96 -11.68 -8.95 -16.58
CA ALA A 96 -10.52 -9.48 -17.30
C ALA A 96 -9.40 -8.43 -17.46
N GLU A 97 -9.77 -7.19 -17.77
CA GLU A 97 -8.82 -6.07 -17.84
C GLU A 97 -8.25 -5.79 -16.45
N ALA A 98 -9.10 -5.69 -15.43
CA ALA A 98 -8.67 -5.47 -14.06
C ALA A 98 -7.74 -6.58 -13.54
N GLY A 99 -8.04 -7.84 -13.85
CA GLY A 99 -7.18 -8.98 -13.51
C GLY A 99 -5.81 -8.98 -14.19
N SER A 100 -5.65 -8.21 -15.27
CA SER A 100 -4.38 -8.05 -15.98
C SER A 100 -3.56 -6.85 -15.48
N ILE A 101 -4.15 -5.98 -14.64
CA ILE A 101 -3.46 -4.82 -14.08
C ILE A 101 -2.65 -5.25 -12.86
N ASP A 102 -1.39 -4.82 -12.83
CA ASP A 102 -0.51 -5.03 -11.69
C ASP A 102 -1.16 -4.57 -10.36
N PRO A 103 -1.11 -5.37 -9.28
CA PRO A 103 -1.74 -5.01 -8.00
C PRO A 103 -1.28 -3.64 -7.44
N CYS A 104 -0.03 -3.21 -7.68
CA CYS A 104 0.43 -1.89 -7.23
C CYS A 104 -0.28 -0.76 -7.97
N HIS A 105 -0.56 -0.94 -9.27
CA HIS A 105 -1.35 0.04 -10.04
C HIS A 105 -2.82 0.06 -9.58
N ARG A 106 -3.42 -1.11 -9.31
CA ARG A 106 -4.79 -1.19 -8.76
C ARG A 106 -4.90 -0.47 -7.42
N LEU A 107 -3.93 -0.67 -6.53
CA LEU A 107 -3.87 0.01 -5.25
C LEU A 107 -3.68 1.53 -5.42
N LEU A 108 -2.80 1.96 -6.32
CA LEU A 108 -2.58 3.38 -6.62
C LEU A 108 -3.88 4.06 -7.09
N MET A 109 -4.60 3.43 -8.01
CA MET A 109 -5.88 3.95 -8.52
C MET A 109 -6.90 4.11 -7.41
N LEU A 110 -7.06 3.09 -6.55
CA LEU A 110 -7.95 3.16 -5.39
C LEU A 110 -7.54 4.27 -4.41
N LYS A 111 -6.24 4.38 -4.09
CA LYS A 111 -5.74 5.40 -3.17
C LYS A 111 -5.87 6.81 -3.73
N PHE A 112 -5.81 6.98 -5.05
CA PHE A 112 -6.03 8.28 -5.68
C PHE A 112 -7.46 8.80 -5.45
N VAL A 113 -8.46 7.92 -5.44
CA VAL A 113 -9.85 8.32 -5.11
C VAL A 113 -9.93 8.84 -3.68
N HIS A 114 -9.40 8.07 -2.70
CA HIS A 114 -9.36 8.50 -1.31
C HIS A 114 -8.53 9.78 -1.10
N LEU A 115 -7.48 9.97 -1.89
CA LEU A 115 -6.64 11.18 -1.85
C LEU A 115 -7.44 12.41 -2.28
N LEU A 116 -8.24 12.29 -3.35
CA LEU A 116 -9.11 13.36 -3.79
C LEU A 116 -10.18 13.69 -2.74
N ASP A 117 -10.78 12.66 -2.14
CA ASP A 117 -11.76 12.83 -1.07
C ASP A 117 -11.17 13.57 0.14
N ASP A 118 -9.98 13.17 0.61
CA ASP A 118 -9.28 13.84 1.72
C ASP A 118 -8.89 15.28 1.37
N ALA A 119 -8.48 15.52 0.12
CA ALA A 119 -8.17 16.85 -0.38
C ALA A 119 -9.40 17.73 -0.66
N GLY A 120 -10.61 17.19 -0.56
CA GLY A 120 -11.86 17.90 -0.85
C GLY A 120 -12.08 18.18 -2.35
N TYR A 121 -11.45 17.39 -3.24
CA TYR A 121 -11.64 17.46 -4.68
C TYR A 121 -12.50 16.31 -5.18
N THR A 122 -13.22 16.55 -6.27
CA THR A 122 -13.94 15.52 -7.02
C THR A 122 -13.17 15.13 -8.28
N ILE A 123 -13.41 13.93 -8.79
CA ILE A 123 -12.82 13.47 -10.07
C ILE A 123 -13.20 14.42 -11.20
N ASP A 124 -14.43 14.91 -11.24
CA ASP A 124 -14.92 15.82 -12.27
C ASP A 124 -14.19 17.17 -12.28
N GLN A 125 -13.80 17.69 -11.11
CA GLN A 125 -13.00 18.92 -11.01
C GLN A 125 -11.58 18.75 -11.55
N MET A 126 -11.03 17.55 -11.43
CA MET A 126 -9.67 17.23 -11.87
C MET A 126 -9.60 16.84 -13.34
N ASN A 127 -10.71 16.37 -13.91
CA ASN A 127 -10.76 15.88 -15.28
C ASN A 127 -10.41 16.97 -16.31
N GLY A 128 -9.39 16.73 -17.13
CA GLY A 128 -8.90 17.69 -18.13
C GLY A 128 -8.09 18.86 -17.57
N SER A 129 -7.81 18.86 -16.26
CA SER A 129 -6.90 19.83 -15.65
C SER A 129 -5.42 19.51 -15.97
N ARG A 130 -4.50 20.42 -15.65
CA ARG A 130 -3.06 20.24 -15.87
C ARG A 130 -2.41 19.66 -14.61
N THR A 131 -2.66 18.38 -14.36
CA THR A 131 -2.17 17.61 -13.21
C THR A 131 -1.39 16.39 -13.63
#